data_AF-A0A918J1Y8-F1
#
_entry.id   AF-A0A918J1Y8-F1
#
_cell.length_a   1.000
_cell.length_b   1.000
_cell.length_c   1.000
_cell.angle_alpha   90.00
_cell.angle_beta   90.00
_cell.angle_gamma   90.00
#
_symmetry.space_group_name_H-M   'P 1'
#
loop_
_entity.id
_entity.type
_entity.pdbx_description
1 polymer ?
#
loop_
_entity_poly.entity_id
_entity_poly.type
_entity_poly.pdbx_seq_one_letter_code
_entity_poly.pdbx_strand_id
1 'polypeptide(L)'
;MQTAHAAWRRLEPVHSMIYFVPEAKRRYAELGLSVPAGYFASRGAALGRASAELVISTFYNFSPALVRQAVDGVWDTTTPEQVLDARYTAADEALRRAGVHELPGLAEVLALTRRAAEAAREHAQGRPLFAAHAALPWPQGPVPQLWHAQTLLREFRGDGHVACLLSEGVGGLEALILHAATGDVPVGFLKASRAWPEEEWAGTRERLRERGLLDGDGLSPEGVRLRRHIEDRTDRLALPAYAALGEAGCERLAELARPFGRAVVDSGLLKVG
;
A
#
# COMPACT_ATOMS: atom_id res chain seq x y z
N MET A 1 -16.21 2.35 -12.13
CA MET A 1 -15.91 3.66 -12.76
C MET A 1 -14.42 3.74 -13.02
N GLN A 2 -13.97 3.79 -14.28
CA GLN A 2 -12.54 3.88 -14.63
C GLN A 2 -11.86 5.11 -13.99
N THR A 3 -12.63 6.17 -13.78
CA THR A 3 -12.20 7.44 -13.18
C THR A 3 -11.80 7.29 -11.69
N ALA A 4 -12.46 6.42 -10.92
CA ALA A 4 -12.09 6.12 -9.55
C ALA A 4 -10.71 5.44 -9.45
N HIS A 5 -10.44 4.47 -10.32
CA HIS A 5 -9.11 3.83 -10.41
C HIS A 5 -8.04 4.85 -10.82
N ALA A 6 -8.33 5.72 -11.79
CA ALA A 6 -7.42 6.77 -12.22
C ALA A 6 -7.09 7.77 -11.10
N ALA A 7 -8.10 8.18 -10.30
CA ALA A 7 -7.92 9.04 -9.15
C ALA A 7 -7.00 8.41 -8.10
N TRP A 8 -7.27 7.16 -7.71
CA TRP A 8 -6.42 6.40 -6.80
C TRP A 8 -4.98 6.31 -7.31
N ARG A 9 -4.78 5.86 -8.56
CA ARG A 9 -3.45 5.64 -9.13
C ARG A 9 -2.61 6.92 -9.21
N ARG A 10 -3.23 8.08 -9.43
CA ARG A 10 -2.53 9.37 -9.53
C ARG A 10 -2.08 9.92 -8.17
N LEU A 11 -2.79 9.59 -7.09
CA LEU A 11 -2.41 9.99 -5.73
C LEU A 11 -1.59 8.94 -4.98
N GLU A 12 -1.53 7.71 -5.49
CA GLU A 12 -0.74 6.64 -4.87
C GLU A 12 0.74 7.00 -4.59
N PRO A 13 1.44 7.84 -5.40
CA PRO A 13 2.78 8.31 -5.04
C PRO A 13 2.82 9.11 -3.72
N VAL A 14 1.79 9.92 -3.43
CA VAL A 14 1.67 10.72 -2.19
C VAL A 14 1.77 9.84 -0.96
N HIS A 15 1.17 8.64 -1.00
CA HIS A 15 1.34 7.66 0.08
C HIS A 15 2.65 6.90 -0.03
N SER A 16 2.90 6.29 -1.19
CA SER A 16 3.94 5.27 -1.40
C SER A 16 5.35 5.75 -1.06
N MET A 17 5.62 7.04 -1.22
CA MET A 17 6.91 7.65 -0.92
C MET A 17 7.41 7.35 0.51
N ILE A 18 6.50 7.22 1.48
CA ILE A 18 6.86 7.04 2.91
C ILE A 18 7.78 5.84 3.15
N TYR A 19 7.72 4.82 2.29
CA TYR A 19 8.51 3.60 2.41
C TYR A 19 9.96 3.77 1.95
N PHE A 20 10.30 4.88 1.30
CA PHE A 20 11.60 5.09 0.65
C PHE A 20 12.36 6.31 1.15
N VAL A 21 11.64 7.31 1.68
CA VAL A 21 12.20 8.60 2.08
C VAL A 21 13.15 8.51 3.28
N PRO A 22 14.23 9.31 3.31
CA PRO A 22 15.20 9.31 4.40
C PRO A 22 14.62 9.79 5.74
N GLU A 23 13.60 10.64 5.73
CA GLU A 23 12.91 11.14 6.92
C GLU A 23 12.34 9.99 7.74
N ALA A 24 11.68 9.04 7.09
CA ALA A 24 11.13 7.85 7.73
C ALA A 24 12.26 6.97 8.31
N LYS A 25 13.31 6.70 7.51
CA LYS A 25 14.45 5.88 7.95
C LYS A 25 15.14 6.46 9.18
N ARG A 26 15.40 7.77 9.17
CA ARG A 26 16.02 8.49 10.30
C ARG A 26 15.17 8.36 11.56
N ARG A 27 13.87 8.67 11.46
CA ARG A 27 12.95 8.67 12.60
C ARG A 27 12.73 7.27 13.17
N TYR A 28 12.66 6.23 12.34
CA TYR A 28 12.55 4.86 12.84
C TYR A 28 13.86 4.38 13.50
N ALA A 29 15.01 4.80 13.00
CA ALA A 29 16.30 4.51 13.64
C ALA A 29 16.44 5.18 15.01
N GLU A 30 15.91 6.39 15.19
CA GLU A 30 15.83 7.07 16.50
C GLU A 30 14.97 6.31 17.52
N LEU A 31 14.02 5.50 17.06
CA LEU A 31 13.24 4.56 17.88
C LEU A 31 13.92 3.19 18.05
N GLY A 32 15.17 3.05 17.62
CA GLY A 32 15.93 1.79 17.70
C GLY A 32 15.51 0.73 16.68
N LEU A 33 14.74 1.09 15.64
CA LEU A 33 14.25 0.14 14.65
C LEU A 33 15.22 0.01 13.48
N SER A 34 15.55 -1.24 13.13
CA SER A 34 16.23 -1.56 11.88
C SER A 34 15.36 -1.21 10.67
N VAL A 35 15.93 -1.17 9.46
CA VAL A 35 15.16 -0.85 8.24
C VAL A 35 13.96 -1.79 8.01
N PRO A 36 14.11 -3.14 8.09
CA PRO A 36 12.96 -4.04 8.00
C PRO A 36 11.94 -3.83 9.13
N ALA A 37 12.40 -3.71 10.37
CA ALA A 37 11.52 -3.48 11.52
C ALA A 37 10.72 -2.19 11.37
N GLY A 38 11.37 -1.09 10.96
CA GLY A 38 10.71 0.19 10.69
C GLY A 38 9.65 0.10 9.60
N TYR A 39 9.87 -0.69 8.54
CA TYR A 39 8.84 -0.91 7.51
C TYR A 39 7.58 -1.56 8.09
N PHE A 40 7.73 -2.72 8.75
CA PHE A 40 6.59 -3.48 9.26
C PHE A 40 5.92 -2.78 10.44
N ALA A 41 6.70 -2.32 11.41
CA ALA A 41 6.21 -1.59 12.57
C ALA A 41 5.44 -0.33 12.14
N SER A 42 5.98 0.47 11.22
CA SER A 42 5.32 1.72 10.84
C SER A 42 4.01 1.52 10.09
N ARG A 43 3.92 0.54 9.21
CA ARG A 43 2.65 0.26 8.50
C ARG A 43 1.66 -0.48 9.41
N GLY A 44 2.15 -1.33 10.32
CA GLY A 44 1.36 -2.17 11.20
C GLY A 44 0.97 -1.52 12.54
N ALA A 45 1.58 -0.42 12.96
CA ALA A 45 1.33 0.19 14.27
C ALA A 45 -0.14 0.57 14.54
N ALA A 46 -0.93 0.83 13.50
CA ALA A 46 -2.37 1.06 13.66
C ALA A 46 -3.12 -0.17 14.21
N LEU A 47 -2.58 -1.39 14.02
CA LEU A 47 -3.08 -2.64 14.60
C LEU A 47 -2.70 -2.79 16.09
N GLY A 48 -2.07 -1.78 16.69
CA GLY A 48 -1.53 -1.82 18.04
C GLY A 48 -0.22 -2.61 18.11
N ARG A 49 -0.01 -3.32 19.23
CA ARG A 49 1.14 -4.21 19.45
C ARG A 49 0.97 -5.53 18.69
N ALA A 50 0.85 -5.46 17.38
CA ALA A 50 0.58 -6.59 16.50
C ALA A 50 1.70 -7.65 16.56
N SER A 51 1.32 -8.92 16.63
CA SER A 51 2.26 -10.04 16.49
C SER A 51 2.76 -10.17 15.05
N ALA A 52 3.88 -10.88 14.86
CA ALA A 52 4.37 -11.21 13.53
C ALA A 52 3.32 -11.94 12.68
N GLU A 53 2.54 -12.86 13.26
CA GLU A 53 1.51 -13.62 12.53
C GLU A 53 0.37 -12.72 12.03
N LEU A 54 -0.03 -11.71 12.82
CA LEU A 54 -1.02 -10.73 12.36
C LEU A 54 -0.47 -9.89 11.20
N VAL A 55 0.81 -9.52 11.25
CA VAL A 55 1.48 -8.80 10.15
C VAL A 55 1.61 -9.69 8.91
N ILE A 56 2.01 -10.96 9.05
CA ILE A 56 2.08 -11.93 7.94
C ILE A 56 0.72 -12.04 7.26
N SER A 57 -0.34 -12.22 8.04
CA SER A 57 -1.70 -12.35 7.50
C SER A 57 -2.16 -11.11 6.73
N THR A 58 -1.83 -9.91 7.20
CA THR A 58 -2.33 -8.65 6.61
C THR A 58 -1.42 -8.11 5.50
N PHE A 59 -0.14 -8.47 5.50
CA PHE A 59 0.85 -8.00 4.50
C PHE A 59 1.09 -9.01 3.38
N TYR A 60 0.52 -10.22 3.53
CA TYR A 60 0.24 -11.27 2.54
C TYR A 60 1.40 -11.86 1.74
N ASN A 61 2.25 -11.05 1.11
CA ASN A 61 3.24 -11.52 0.11
C ASN A 61 4.70 -11.51 0.59
N PHE A 62 4.94 -11.16 1.86
CA PHE A 62 6.27 -11.24 2.46
C PHE A 62 6.57 -12.66 2.96
N SER A 63 7.85 -13.05 2.91
CA SER A 63 8.32 -14.26 3.57
C SER A 63 8.01 -14.21 5.07
N PRO A 64 7.31 -15.22 5.63
CA PRO A 64 7.02 -15.28 7.07
C PRO A 64 8.26 -15.17 7.95
N ALA A 65 9.39 -15.74 7.52
CA ALA A 65 10.66 -15.67 8.25
C ALA A 65 11.17 -14.23 8.38
N LEU A 66 11.10 -13.45 7.29
CA LEU A 66 11.48 -12.04 7.30
C LEU A 66 10.58 -11.23 8.26
N VAL A 67 9.27 -11.48 8.23
CA VAL A 67 8.33 -10.73 9.07
C VAL A 67 8.56 -11.04 10.54
N ARG A 68 8.72 -12.31 10.92
CA ARG A 68 9.04 -12.70 12.32
C ARG A 68 10.34 -12.04 12.79
N GLN A 69 11.41 -12.17 12.01
CA GLN A 69 12.69 -11.54 12.33
C GLN A 69 12.58 -10.02 12.53
N ALA A 70 11.71 -9.35 11.76
CA ALA A 70 11.58 -7.91 11.78
C ALA A 70 10.60 -7.38 12.85
N VAL A 71 9.59 -8.16 13.22
CA VAL A 71 8.50 -7.73 14.13
C VAL A 71 8.70 -8.22 15.56
N ASP A 72 9.32 -9.39 15.75
CA ASP A 72 9.54 -9.94 17.08
C ASP A 72 10.44 -8.99 17.91
N GLY A 73 10.00 -8.67 19.12
CA GLY A 73 10.72 -7.76 20.04
C GLY A 73 10.61 -6.26 19.72
N VAL A 74 10.01 -5.85 18.60
CA VAL A 74 9.83 -4.42 18.24
C VAL A 74 9.13 -3.65 19.36
N TRP A 75 8.03 -4.20 19.88
CA TRP A 75 7.20 -3.52 20.85
C TRP A 75 7.81 -3.49 22.26
N ASP A 76 8.95 -4.12 22.49
CA ASP A 76 9.66 -4.08 23.78
C ASP A 76 10.53 -2.80 23.90
N THR A 77 10.87 -2.17 22.78
CA THR A 77 11.71 -0.97 22.72
C THR A 77 10.97 0.28 22.28
N THR A 78 9.81 0.14 21.64
CA THR A 78 8.97 1.25 21.19
C THR A 78 7.48 0.94 21.35
N THR A 79 6.63 1.95 21.14
CA THR A 79 5.18 1.84 21.21
C THR A 79 4.54 2.11 19.85
N PRO A 80 3.36 1.53 19.55
CA PRO A 80 2.60 1.88 18.35
C PRO A 80 2.42 3.39 18.17
N GLU A 81 2.16 4.12 19.26
CA GLU A 81 1.95 5.57 19.27
C GLU A 81 3.21 6.33 18.85
N GLN A 82 4.37 5.98 19.39
CA GLN A 82 5.66 6.59 19.00
C GLN A 82 5.98 6.33 17.52
N VAL A 83 5.72 5.12 17.04
CA VAL A 83 5.97 4.74 15.64
C VAL A 83 5.01 5.48 14.70
N LEU A 84 3.73 5.62 15.08
CA LEU A 84 2.76 6.40 14.30
C LEU A 84 3.14 7.88 14.26
N ASP A 85 3.50 8.49 15.38
CA ASP A 85 3.96 9.88 15.43
C ASP A 85 5.19 10.12 14.54
N ALA A 86 6.18 9.22 14.61
CA ALA A 86 7.35 9.24 13.75
C ALA A 86 6.97 9.13 12.26
N ARG A 87 6.01 8.26 11.93
CA ARG A 87 5.53 8.04 10.56
C ARG A 87 4.78 9.26 10.00
N TYR A 88 3.85 9.83 10.75
CA TYR A 88 3.12 11.04 10.31
C TYR A 88 4.06 12.23 10.17
N THR A 89 4.97 12.42 11.12
CA THR A 89 5.95 13.51 11.04
C THR A 89 6.87 13.34 9.83
N ALA A 90 7.37 12.13 9.58
CA ALA A 90 8.16 11.84 8.37
C ALA A 90 7.39 12.14 7.07
N ALA A 91 6.11 11.79 7.03
CA ALA A 91 5.27 12.02 5.86
C ALA A 91 5.03 13.51 5.60
N ASP A 92 4.75 14.30 6.64
CA ASP A 92 4.58 15.75 6.51
C ASP A 92 5.86 16.43 6.01
N GLU A 93 7.00 16.13 6.65
CA GLU A 93 8.31 16.68 6.27
C GLU A 93 8.64 16.37 4.80
N ALA A 94 8.50 15.11 4.39
CA ALA A 94 8.80 14.70 3.03
C ALA A 94 7.86 15.35 2.00
N LEU A 95 6.54 15.36 2.23
CA LEU A 95 5.59 15.96 1.30
C LEU A 95 5.74 17.48 1.21
N ARG A 96 6.08 18.16 2.31
CA ARG A 96 6.42 19.58 2.29
C ARG A 96 7.68 19.85 1.50
N ARG A 97 8.71 19.02 1.65
CA ARG A 97 9.95 19.08 0.84
C ARG A 97 9.67 18.91 -0.65
N ALA A 98 8.65 18.14 -1.03
CA ALA A 98 8.17 18.02 -2.41
C ALA A 98 7.28 19.19 -2.88
N GLY A 99 7.04 20.22 -2.06
CA GLY A 99 6.20 21.36 -2.41
C GLY A 99 4.69 21.08 -2.41
N VAL A 100 4.24 19.92 -1.88
CA VAL A 100 2.82 19.52 -1.93
C VAL A 100 1.90 20.54 -1.23
N HIS A 101 2.38 21.16 -0.15
CA HIS A 101 1.67 22.19 0.59
C HIS A 101 1.39 23.48 -0.20
N GLU A 102 2.14 23.73 -1.28
CA GLU A 102 2.03 24.93 -2.12
C GLU A 102 1.22 24.67 -3.41
N LEU A 103 0.86 23.41 -3.67
CA LEU A 103 0.15 23.06 -4.90
C LEU A 103 -1.26 23.65 -4.92
N PRO A 104 -1.67 24.29 -6.05
CA PRO A 104 -3.03 24.74 -6.21
C PRO A 104 -3.99 23.56 -6.16
N GLY A 105 -5.17 23.77 -5.55
CA GLY A 105 -6.19 22.74 -5.43
C GLY A 105 -6.00 21.77 -4.25
N LEU A 106 -4.98 21.93 -3.39
CA LEU A 106 -4.78 21.09 -2.21
C LEU A 106 -6.04 20.98 -1.34
N ALA A 107 -6.72 22.10 -1.09
CA ALA A 107 -7.95 22.10 -0.31
C ALA A 107 -9.08 21.26 -0.96
N GLU A 108 -9.21 21.33 -2.28
CA GLU A 108 -10.23 20.58 -3.03
C GLU A 108 -9.89 19.09 -3.12
N VAL A 109 -8.64 18.75 -3.41
CA VAL A 109 -8.14 17.36 -3.39
C VAL A 109 -8.31 16.75 -2.01
N LEU A 110 -7.97 17.48 -0.94
CA LEU A 110 -8.18 17.04 0.43
C LEU A 110 -9.67 16.80 0.70
N ALA A 111 -10.56 17.73 0.34
CA ALA A 111 -11.99 17.57 0.56
C ALA A 111 -12.56 16.33 -0.16
N LEU A 112 -12.17 16.09 -1.41
CA LEU A 112 -12.62 14.94 -2.20
C LEU A 112 -12.05 13.61 -1.64
N THR A 113 -10.76 13.57 -1.33
CA THR A 113 -10.13 12.36 -0.77
C THR A 113 -10.64 12.04 0.62
N ARG A 114 -10.88 13.06 1.45
CA ARG A 114 -11.49 12.92 2.77
C ARG A 114 -12.90 12.36 2.69
N ARG A 115 -13.76 12.90 1.83
CA ARG A 115 -15.11 12.36 1.60
C ARG A 115 -15.08 10.90 1.19
N ALA A 116 -14.16 10.52 0.29
CA ALA A 116 -14.02 9.14 -0.14
C ALA A 116 -13.51 8.23 1.00
N ALA A 117 -12.54 8.71 1.78
CA ALA A 117 -12.00 7.98 2.92
C ALA A 117 -13.05 7.80 4.02
N GLU A 118 -13.87 8.81 4.30
CA GLU A 118 -14.98 8.75 5.26
C GLU A 118 -16.05 7.75 4.80
N ALA A 119 -16.44 7.76 3.52
CA ALA A 119 -17.35 6.76 2.96
C ALA A 119 -16.78 5.33 3.05
N ALA A 120 -15.47 5.14 2.86
CA ALA A 120 -14.82 3.85 3.02
C ALA A 120 -14.98 3.28 4.44
N ARG A 121 -15.09 4.13 5.48
CA ARG A 121 -15.24 3.70 6.89
C ARG A 121 -16.54 2.93 7.13
N GLU A 122 -17.56 3.20 6.34
CA GLU A 122 -18.85 2.47 6.36
C GLU A 122 -18.73 1.04 5.79
N HIS A 123 -17.58 0.69 5.22
CA HIS A 123 -17.32 -0.57 4.54
C HIS A 123 -16.05 -1.28 5.07
N ALA A 124 -15.72 -1.10 6.35
CA ALA A 124 -14.50 -1.63 6.98
C ALA A 124 -14.48 -3.16 7.17
N GLN A 125 -15.64 -3.84 7.07
CA GLN A 125 -15.76 -5.28 7.28
C GLN A 125 -14.82 -6.07 6.37
N GLY A 126 -14.08 -7.02 6.95
CA GLY A 126 -13.09 -7.83 6.24
C GLY A 126 -11.83 -7.06 5.82
N ARG A 127 -11.65 -5.82 6.30
CA ARG A 127 -10.50 -4.96 5.96
C ARG A 127 -9.73 -4.54 7.22
N PRO A 128 -9.00 -5.47 7.85
CA PRO A 128 -8.41 -5.23 9.17
C PRO A 128 -7.37 -4.11 9.17
N LEU A 129 -6.51 -4.01 8.15
CA LEU A 129 -5.46 -3.00 8.12
C LEU A 129 -6.06 -1.61 7.84
N PHE A 130 -7.03 -1.53 6.92
CA PHE A 130 -7.83 -0.33 6.73
C PHE A 130 -8.55 0.10 8.01
N ALA A 131 -9.28 -0.82 8.66
CA ALA A 131 -10.07 -0.53 9.85
C ALA A 131 -9.21 0.01 10.99
N ALA A 132 -8.02 -0.56 11.17
CA ALA A 132 -7.03 -0.10 12.12
C ALA A 132 -6.58 1.35 11.86
N HIS A 133 -6.21 1.68 10.63
CA HIS A 133 -5.85 3.07 10.28
C HIS A 133 -7.05 4.03 10.37
N ALA A 134 -8.25 3.58 9.99
CA ALA A 134 -9.49 4.37 10.01
C ALA A 134 -10.02 4.67 11.42
N ALA A 135 -9.52 3.97 12.44
CA ALA A 135 -9.81 4.21 13.84
C ALA A 135 -8.92 5.32 14.46
N LEU A 136 -7.81 5.67 13.80
CA LEU A 136 -6.93 6.74 14.27
C LEU A 136 -7.61 8.11 14.14
N PRO A 137 -7.27 9.09 15.02
CA PRO A 137 -7.74 10.46 14.85
C PRO A 137 -7.15 11.07 13.57
N TRP A 138 -7.92 11.94 12.91
CA TRP A 138 -7.40 12.71 11.79
C TRP A 138 -6.27 13.65 12.28
N PRO A 139 -5.12 13.70 11.58
CA PRO A 139 -4.02 14.57 11.97
C PRO A 139 -4.34 16.05 11.73
N GLN A 140 -3.53 16.93 12.31
CA GLN A 140 -3.66 18.38 12.12
C GLN A 140 -2.95 18.84 10.84
N GLY A 141 -3.52 19.83 10.16
CA GLY A 141 -2.97 20.44 8.95
C GLY A 141 -3.30 19.69 7.64
N PRO A 142 -3.29 20.40 6.50
CA PRO A 142 -3.82 19.87 5.24
C PRO A 142 -2.95 18.76 4.62
N VAL A 143 -1.62 18.84 4.72
CA VAL A 143 -0.72 17.82 4.15
C VAL A 143 -0.80 16.49 4.91
N PRO A 144 -0.72 16.45 6.25
CA PRO A 144 -0.91 15.22 7.00
C PRO A 144 -2.30 14.62 6.78
N GLN A 145 -3.36 15.44 6.69
CA GLN A 145 -4.71 14.94 6.41
C GLN A 145 -4.84 14.34 5.01
N LEU A 146 -4.21 14.95 3.99
CA LEU A 146 -4.19 14.38 2.64
C LEU A 146 -3.48 13.02 2.63
N TRP A 147 -2.33 12.94 3.29
CA TRP A 147 -1.58 11.68 3.39
C TRP A 147 -2.35 10.61 4.18
N HIS A 148 -3.04 10.99 5.26
CA HIS A 148 -3.94 10.10 6.00
C HIS A 148 -5.07 9.58 5.11
N ALA A 149 -5.76 10.47 4.38
CA ALA A 149 -6.82 10.06 3.46
C ALA A 149 -6.32 9.06 2.40
N GLN A 150 -5.10 9.27 1.87
CA GLN A 150 -4.47 8.32 0.95
C GLN A 150 -4.10 7.00 1.62
N THR A 151 -3.63 7.02 2.88
CA THR A 151 -3.40 5.80 3.67
C THR A 151 -4.69 4.99 3.76
N LEU A 152 -5.80 5.63 4.13
CA LEU A 152 -7.10 4.98 4.24
C LEU A 152 -7.57 4.37 2.91
N LEU A 153 -7.56 5.15 1.82
CA LEU A 153 -8.01 4.65 0.52
C LEU A 153 -7.11 3.53 -0.03
N ARG A 154 -5.79 3.62 0.22
CA ARG A 154 -4.84 2.59 -0.15
C ARG A 154 -5.09 1.30 0.60
N GLU A 155 -5.16 1.35 1.93
CA GLU A 155 -5.35 0.13 2.73
C GLU A 155 -6.75 -0.45 2.52
N PHE A 156 -7.75 0.38 2.25
CA PHE A 156 -9.07 -0.08 1.81
C PHE A 156 -8.96 -0.92 0.54
N ARG A 157 -8.35 -0.39 -0.53
CA ARG A 157 -8.14 -1.17 -1.77
C ARG A 157 -7.25 -2.40 -1.52
N GLY A 158 -6.21 -2.27 -0.72
CA GLY A 158 -5.24 -3.32 -0.39
C GLY A 158 -5.85 -4.53 0.28
N ASP A 159 -6.64 -4.33 1.34
CA ASP A 159 -7.36 -5.42 2.00
C ASP A 159 -8.36 -6.11 1.05
N GLY A 160 -9.00 -5.32 0.15
CA GLY A 160 -9.86 -5.88 -0.90
C GLY A 160 -9.09 -6.76 -1.89
N HIS A 161 -7.86 -6.37 -2.24
CA HIS A 161 -6.99 -7.16 -3.10
C HIS A 161 -6.58 -8.47 -2.43
N VAL A 162 -6.23 -8.42 -1.14
CA VAL A 162 -5.93 -9.63 -0.34
C VAL A 162 -7.14 -10.58 -0.32
N ALA A 163 -8.35 -10.05 -0.11
CA ALA A 163 -9.56 -10.85 -0.15
C ALA A 163 -9.79 -11.50 -1.53
N CYS A 164 -9.55 -10.78 -2.63
CA CYS A 164 -9.60 -11.34 -3.98
C CYS A 164 -8.61 -12.50 -4.16
N LEU A 165 -7.33 -12.28 -3.82
CA LEU A 165 -6.28 -13.31 -3.91
C LEU A 165 -6.66 -14.56 -3.13
N LEU A 166 -7.10 -14.39 -1.87
CA LEU A 166 -7.54 -15.50 -1.02
C LEU A 166 -8.72 -16.26 -1.63
N SER A 167 -9.73 -15.54 -2.14
CA SER A 167 -10.92 -16.16 -2.75
C SER A 167 -10.64 -16.93 -4.04
N GLU A 168 -9.58 -16.57 -4.76
CA GLU A 168 -9.12 -17.24 -5.98
C GLU A 168 -8.05 -18.32 -5.68
N GLY A 169 -7.76 -18.59 -4.39
CA GLY A 169 -6.77 -19.59 -3.99
C GLY A 169 -5.35 -19.24 -4.42
N VAL A 170 -5.01 -17.96 -4.52
CA VAL A 170 -3.67 -17.47 -4.87
C VAL A 170 -2.93 -17.09 -3.60
N GLY A 171 -1.91 -17.87 -3.23
CA GLY A 171 -1.09 -17.60 -2.04
C GLY A 171 -0.18 -16.37 -2.17
N GLY A 172 0.45 -15.97 -1.06
CA GLY A 172 1.33 -14.79 -1.01
C GLY A 172 2.50 -14.81 -2.00
N LEU A 173 3.25 -15.92 -2.02
CA LEU A 173 4.36 -16.11 -2.96
C LEU A 173 3.88 -16.29 -4.40
N GLU A 174 2.74 -16.96 -4.61
CA GLU A 174 2.14 -17.08 -5.95
C GLU A 174 1.75 -15.70 -6.51
N ALA A 175 1.08 -14.87 -5.71
CA ALA A 175 0.73 -13.51 -6.10
C ALA A 175 1.97 -12.68 -6.46
N LEU A 176 3.05 -12.85 -5.71
CA LEU A 176 4.33 -12.19 -5.97
C LEU A 176 4.96 -12.64 -7.29
N ILE A 177 4.96 -13.95 -7.58
CA ILE A 177 5.50 -14.50 -8.83
C ILE A 177 4.64 -14.12 -10.03
N LEU A 178 3.30 -14.18 -9.91
CA LEU A 178 2.38 -13.72 -10.95
C LEU A 178 2.54 -12.22 -11.22
N HIS A 179 2.93 -11.43 -10.21
CA HIS A 179 3.28 -10.03 -10.40
C HIS A 179 4.63 -9.85 -11.08
N ALA A 180 5.65 -10.61 -10.68
CA ALA A 180 6.94 -10.61 -11.33
C ALA A 180 6.85 -10.97 -12.84
N ALA A 181 5.98 -11.92 -13.19
CA ALA A 181 5.75 -12.40 -14.55
C ALA A 181 5.06 -11.38 -15.48
N THR A 182 4.54 -10.25 -14.98
CA THR A 182 4.07 -9.17 -15.86
C THR A 182 5.21 -8.32 -16.42
N GLY A 183 6.39 -8.35 -15.77
CA GLY A 183 7.51 -7.47 -16.09
C GLY A 183 7.37 -6.04 -15.56
N ASP A 184 6.27 -5.70 -14.88
CA ASP A 184 6.05 -4.34 -14.36
C ASP A 184 7.04 -3.97 -13.24
N VAL A 185 7.53 -4.96 -12.49
CA VAL A 185 8.52 -4.77 -11.41
C VAL A 185 9.64 -5.79 -11.56
N PRO A 186 10.92 -5.38 -11.48
CA PRO A 186 12.05 -6.29 -11.62
C PRO A 186 12.02 -7.44 -10.61
N VAL A 187 12.17 -8.68 -11.09
CA VAL A 187 12.21 -9.90 -10.26
C VAL A 187 13.22 -9.79 -9.12
N GLY A 188 14.43 -9.27 -9.41
CA GLY A 188 15.49 -9.11 -8.42
C GLY A 188 15.09 -8.18 -7.26
N PHE A 189 14.34 -7.11 -7.55
CA PHE A 189 13.81 -6.23 -6.52
C PHE A 189 12.74 -6.92 -5.66
N LEU A 190 11.83 -7.69 -6.27
CA LEU A 190 10.80 -8.44 -5.55
C LEU A 190 11.42 -9.51 -4.63
N LYS A 191 12.40 -10.28 -5.13
CA LYS A 191 13.14 -11.24 -4.32
C LYS A 191 13.86 -10.57 -3.15
N ALA A 192 14.59 -9.49 -3.40
CA ALA A 192 15.32 -8.76 -2.36
C ALA A 192 14.38 -8.14 -1.29
N SER A 193 13.23 -7.60 -1.71
CA SER A 193 12.32 -6.88 -0.80
C SER A 193 11.29 -7.77 -0.09
N ARG A 194 11.07 -9.01 -0.57
CA ARG A 194 10.12 -9.97 0.03
C ARG A 194 10.80 -11.18 0.67
N ALA A 195 12.08 -11.40 0.38
CA ALA A 195 12.99 -12.33 1.05
C ALA A 195 12.47 -13.78 1.14
N TRP A 196 11.80 -14.25 0.09
CA TRP A 196 11.46 -15.67 -0.04
C TRP A 196 12.72 -16.48 -0.42
N PRO A 197 12.93 -17.67 0.17
CA PRO A 197 14.02 -18.55 -0.24
C PRO A 197 13.95 -18.91 -1.72
N GLU A 198 15.10 -19.04 -2.38
CA GLU A 198 15.18 -19.34 -3.82
C GLU A 198 14.49 -20.67 -4.17
N GLU A 199 14.64 -21.68 -3.31
CA GLU A 199 14.01 -22.99 -3.50
C GLU A 199 12.47 -22.91 -3.45
N GLU A 200 11.91 -22.14 -2.52
CA GLU A 200 10.47 -21.91 -2.43
C GLU A 200 9.95 -21.12 -3.63
N TRP A 201 10.71 -20.11 -4.09
CA TRP A 201 10.40 -19.36 -5.30
C TRP A 201 10.36 -20.26 -6.53
N ALA A 202 11.43 -21.04 -6.75
CA ALA A 202 11.53 -21.95 -7.89
C ALA A 202 10.41 -23.01 -7.87
N GLY A 203 10.19 -23.66 -6.72
CA GLY A 203 9.12 -24.65 -6.57
C GLY A 203 7.71 -24.07 -6.78
N THR A 204 7.46 -22.84 -6.31
CA THR A 204 6.19 -22.17 -6.56
C THR A 204 6.01 -21.80 -8.03
N ARG A 205 7.09 -21.41 -8.72
CA ARG A 205 7.06 -21.13 -10.15
C ARG A 205 6.69 -22.38 -10.96
N GLU A 206 7.26 -23.53 -10.63
CA GLU A 206 6.90 -24.79 -11.30
C GLU A 206 5.43 -25.17 -11.05
N ARG A 207 4.93 -25.05 -9.82
CA ARG A 207 3.50 -25.28 -9.52
C ARG A 207 2.57 -24.35 -10.31
N LEU A 208 2.95 -23.09 -10.49
CA LEU A 208 2.17 -22.15 -11.30
C LEU A 208 2.20 -22.51 -12.81
N ARG A 209 3.29 -23.10 -13.31
CA ARG A 209 3.35 -23.65 -14.68
C ARG A 209 2.50 -24.90 -14.83
N GLU A 210 2.53 -25.81 -13.86
CA GLU A 210 1.66 -27.01 -13.83
C GLU A 210 0.17 -26.62 -13.81
N ARG A 211 -0.17 -25.54 -13.10
CA ARG A 211 -1.52 -24.92 -13.13
C ARG A 211 -1.83 -24.18 -14.43
N GLY A 212 -0.89 -24.10 -15.36
CA GLY A 212 -1.05 -23.42 -16.65
C GLY A 212 -1.11 -21.91 -16.55
N LEU A 213 -0.65 -21.28 -15.45
CA LEU A 213 -0.70 -19.83 -15.23
C LEU A 213 0.54 -19.09 -15.73
N LEU A 214 1.64 -19.81 -15.95
CA LEU A 214 2.89 -19.26 -16.47
C LEU A 214 3.27 -19.95 -17.79
N ASP A 215 3.92 -19.19 -18.67
CA ASP A 215 4.55 -19.66 -19.89
C ASP A 215 5.98 -19.10 -19.95
N GLY A 216 6.98 -19.97 -19.78
CA GLY A 216 8.36 -19.56 -19.55
C GLY A 216 8.51 -18.69 -18.29
N ASP A 217 9.02 -17.47 -18.46
CA ASP A 217 9.15 -16.46 -17.40
C ASP A 217 7.98 -15.47 -17.36
N GLY A 218 7.02 -15.57 -18.30
CA GLY A 218 5.85 -14.70 -18.40
C GLY A 218 4.55 -15.37 -17.95
N LEU A 219 3.47 -14.60 -17.95
CA LEU A 219 2.12 -15.13 -17.76
C LEU A 219 1.66 -15.88 -19.02
N SER A 220 1.01 -17.02 -18.83
CA SER A 220 0.26 -17.68 -19.89
C SER A 220 -1.03 -16.89 -20.22
N PRO A 221 -1.78 -17.24 -21.28
CA PRO A 221 -3.10 -16.66 -21.53
C PRO A 221 -4.10 -16.85 -20.38
N GLU A 222 -4.04 -17.98 -19.67
CA GLU A 222 -4.87 -18.22 -18.48
C GLU A 222 -4.38 -17.39 -17.29
N GLY A 223 -3.06 -17.28 -17.10
CA GLY A 223 -2.46 -16.40 -16.10
C GLY A 223 -2.89 -14.95 -16.28
N VAL A 224 -2.89 -14.45 -17.52
CA VAL A 224 -3.39 -13.10 -17.85
C VAL A 224 -4.87 -12.94 -17.52
N ARG A 225 -5.71 -13.94 -17.83
CA ARG A 225 -7.14 -13.92 -17.50
C ARG A 225 -7.38 -13.89 -15.99
N LEU A 226 -6.73 -14.77 -15.23
CA LEU A 226 -6.84 -14.83 -13.78
C LEU A 226 -6.43 -13.50 -13.14
N ARG A 227 -5.28 -12.96 -13.55
CA ARG A 227 -4.79 -11.68 -13.01
C ARG A 227 -5.73 -10.53 -13.32
N ARG A 228 -6.23 -10.43 -14.55
CA ARG A 228 -7.21 -9.40 -14.94
C ARG A 228 -8.49 -9.52 -14.11
N HIS A 229 -8.99 -10.73 -13.92
CA HIS A 229 -10.16 -10.98 -13.08
C HIS A 229 -9.94 -10.53 -11.62
N ILE A 230 -8.78 -10.83 -11.03
CA ILE A 230 -8.41 -10.36 -9.68
C ILE A 230 -8.35 -8.83 -9.62
N GLU A 231 -7.72 -8.17 -10.59
CA GLU A 231 -7.64 -6.70 -10.63
C GLU A 231 -9.02 -6.06 -10.81
N ASP A 232 -9.85 -6.57 -11.72
CA ASP A 232 -11.21 -6.09 -11.95
C ASP A 232 -12.08 -6.23 -10.70
N ARG A 233 -11.97 -7.37 -9.98
CA ARG A 233 -12.66 -7.56 -8.69
C ARG A 233 -12.11 -6.65 -7.61
N THR A 234 -10.79 -6.45 -7.56
CA THR A 234 -10.15 -5.51 -6.62
C THR A 234 -10.68 -4.09 -6.81
N ASP A 235 -10.75 -3.63 -8.06
CA ASP A 235 -11.26 -2.30 -8.39
C ASP A 235 -12.76 -2.19 -8.06
N ARG A 236 -13.57 -3.23 -8.32
CA ARG A 236 -14.98 -3.27 -7.90
C ARG A 236 -15.12 -3.18 -6.38
N LEU A 237 -14.29 -3.89 -5.61
CA LEU A 237 -14.30 -3.84 -4.14
C LEU A 237 -13.82 -2.49 -3.58
N ALA A 238 -13.10 -1.69 -4.36
CA ALA A 238 -12.70 -0.34 -3.98
C ALA A 238 -13.77 0.73 -4.27
N LEU A 239 -14.73 0.46 -5.17
CA LEU A 239 -15.75 1.44 -5.57
C LEU A 239 -16.58 2.04 -4.43
N PRO A 240 -16.96 1.33 -3.36
CA PRO A 240 -17.76 1.93 -2.28
C PRO A 240 -17.13 3.18 -1.68
N ALA A 241 -15.79 3.23 -1.55
CA ALA A 241 -15.08 4.42 -1.07
C ALA A 241 -15.31 5.65 -1.98
N TYR A 242 -15.45 5.44 -3.29
CA TYR A 242 -15.59 6.53 -4.26
C TYR A 242 -17.05 6.84 -4.62
N ALA A 243 -18.00 6.00 -4.18
CA ALA A 243 -19.43 6.19 -4.47
C ALA A 243 -19.95 7.55 -3.98
N ALA A 244 -19.47 8.02 -2.83
CA ALA A 244 -19.84 9.32 -2.26
C ALA A 244 -19.39 10.53 -3.09
N LEU A 245 -18.48 10.35 -4.06
CA LEU A 245 -18.06 11.41 -4.98
C LEU A 245 -18.90 11.45 -6.26
N GLY A 246 -19.57 10.35 -6.62
CA GLY A 246 -20.16 10.15 -7.94
C GLY A 246 -19.11 10.19 -9.06
N GLU A 247 -19.56 10.08 -10.30
CA GLU A 247 -18.69 10.08 -11.48
C GLU A 247 -17.95 11.41 -11.66
N ALA A 248 -18.68 12.53 -11.63
CA ALA A 248 -18.11 13.87 -11.76
C ALA A 248 -17.07 14.20 -10.67
N GLY A 249 -17.31 13.77 -9.42
CA GLY A 249 -16.35 13.97 -8.34
C GLY A 249 -15.09 13.11 -8.50
N CYS A 250 -15.23 11.88 -9.02
CA CYS A 250 -14.09 11.04 -9.36
C CYS A 250 -13.26 11.62 -10.51
N GLU A 251 -13.92 12.14 -11.55
CA GLU A 251 -13.26 12.83 -12.67
C GLU A 251 -12.49 14.05 -12.19
N ARG A 252 -13.14 14.90 -11.39
CA ARG A 252 -12.52 16.09 -10.82
C ARG A 252 -11.32 15.75 -9.94
N LEU A 253 -11.45 14.74 -9.09
CA LEU A 253 -10.33 14.27 -8.28
C LEU A 253 -9.18 13.75 -9.16
N ALA A 254 -9.49 12.98 -10.20
CA ALA A 254 -8.49 12.42 -11.09
C ALA A 254 -7.75 13.51 -11.88
N GLU A 255 -8.43 14.60 -12.29
CA GLU A 255 -7.83 15.78 -12.92
C GLU A 255 -6.86 16.47 -11.97
N LEU A 256 -7.33 16.81 -10.76
CA LEU A 256 -6.58 17.55 -9.76
C LEU A 256 -5.43 16.75 -9.14
N ALA A 257 -5.51 15.42 -9.12
CA ALA A 257 -4.50 14.55 -8.51
C ALA A 257 -3.15 14.55 -9.24
N ARG A 258 -3.13 14.87 -10.53
CA ARG A 258 -1.95 14.68 -11.39
C ARG A 258 -0.72 15.49 -10.92
N PRO A 259 -0.83 16.79 -10.56
CA PRO A 259 0.30 17.56 -10.04
C PRO A 259 0.86 17.02 -8.72
N PHE A 260 0.02 16.45 -7.85
CA PHE A 260 0.43 15.91 -6.55
C PHE A 260 1.33 14.69 -6.71
N GLY A 261 0.90 13.72 -7.52
CA GLY A 261 1.73 12.54 -7.81
C GLY A 261 3.05 12.91 -8.51
N ARG A 262 3.01 13.88 -9.43
CA ARG A 262 4.20 14.40 -10.12
C ARG A 262 5.18 15.07 -9.17
N ALA A 263 4.71 15.96 -8.29
CA ALA A 263 5.57 16.64 -7.33
C ALA A 263 6.40 15.65 -6.48
N VAL A 264 5.79 14.53 -6.07
CA VAL A 264 6.48 13.47 -5.31
C VAL A 264 7.54 12.73 -6.15
N VAL A 265 7.24 12.43 -7.41
CA VAL A 265 8.17 11.73 -8.31
C VAL A 265 9.31 12.66 -8.75
N ASP A 266 8.99 13.88 -9.15
CA ASP A 266 9.93 14.88 -9.67
C ASP A 266 10.91 15.37 -8.57
N SER A 267 10.48 15.36 -7.31
CA SER A 267 11.35 15.63 -6.15
C SER A 267 12.19 14.42 -5.69
N GLY A 268 12.05 13.27 -6.37
CA GLY A 268 12.84 12.07 -6.11
C GLY A 268 12.45 11.30 -4.85
N LEU A 269 11.29 11.59 -4.24
CA LEU A 269 10.82 10.85 -3.06
C LEU A 269 10.37 9.42 -3.39
N LEU A 270 9.95 9.21 -4.64
CA LEU A 270 9.61 7.90 -5.17
C LEU A 270 10.23 7.74 -6.55
N LYS A 271 11.10 6.74 -6.70
CA LYS A 271 11.60 6.34 -8.02
C LYS A 271 10.57 5.42 -8.65
N VAL A 272 9.96 5.88 -9.73
CA VAL A 272 9.18 5.01 -10.62
C VAL A 272 10.22 4.35 -11.54
N GLY A 273 10.31 3.03 -11.47
CA GLY A 273 11.21 2.24 -12.33
C GLY A 273 10.82 2.32 -13.80
#